data_AF-A0AA36AWA0-F1
#
_entry.id   AF-A0AA36AWA0-F1
#
_cell.length_a   1.000
_cell.length_b   1.000
_cell.length_c   1.000
_cell.angle_alpha   90.00
_cell.angle_beta   90.00
_cell.angle_gamma   90.00
#
_symmetry.space_group_name_H-M   'P 1'
#
loop_
_entity.id
_entity.type
_entity.pdbx_description
1 polymer ?
#
loop_
_entity_poly.entity_id
_entity_poly.type
_entity_poly.pdbx_seq_one_letter_code
_entity_poly.pdbx_strand_id
1 'polypeptide(L)'
;MSEQFPQVATKVNSLQPDDLPDKLKSAVTEDRNRDLNIMQVSLDLLSENLKKYFENALQQLWPFMPPTIVPDMMFEKNHFIPKLCQADLLLTALNYAIECGEFHYASALAFVVDRFMYWYGGSKVLLNIIDHILVLSPSTVIAPQLTIRRARIMKDNGNLHGAIEVLDSLIDSKGLWKEAVPLLLKSVEEFEKLPDKDLKGISYSYGLLSHCLCKLSHKEYLELQNIYVFQRDHPCYEAFEYGMKAAELSPKQSLFFARHCLQSSESLLMYAVQNIWFSYPKAEAFYLPQWKWSRIVFAMYRVSLAFYTMACLLDYVIVMSHGSSPVSHNIMAYMTTWTYSLLVLHFNMAAVITLFCMWKEKRGTNRVIDTVKPTSIRRLTLPSGLYDQKSFNPDIYFHGKSELEAGFQVDMKANFRVEADRSTWYMKLSWLVFSVVFNWAIIVTLIFFGAIYPGFIQNEPCPVISFEDINIHALNTVFVILELKRQLLFIPTTP
;
A
#
# COMPACT_ATOMS: atom_id res chain seq x y z
N MET A 1 32.11 20.84 19.43
CA MET A 1 32.45 19.44 19.15
C MET A 1 33.55 18.93 20.12
N SER A 2 33.61 19.40 21.38
CA SER A 2 34.95 19.49 22.00
C SER A 2 35.07 19.50 23.53
N GLU A 3 34.06 19.18 24.35
CA GLU A 3 34.31 19.20 25.82
C GLU A 3 34.05 17.90 26.57
N GLN A 4 33.09 17.05 26.17
CA GLN A 4 32.86 15.77 26.86
C GLN A 4 33.38 14.55 26.10
N PHE A 5 33.22 14.52 24.78
CA PHE A 5 33.73 13.44 23.92
C PHE A 5 35.26 13.37 23.86
N PRO A 6 35.99 14.51 23.84
CA PRO A 6 37.44 14.46 23.92
C PRO A 6 37.89 13.85 25.23
N GLN A 7 37.28 14.15 26.38
CA GLN A 7 37.79 13.66 27.68
C GLN A 7 37.88 12.12 27.79
N VAL A 8 37.04 11.37 27.05
CA VAL A 8 37.10 9.90 27.01
C VAL A 8 38.14 9.41 26.00
N ALA A 9 38.15 9.95 24.78
CA ALA A 9 39.17 9.62 23.78
C ALA A 9 40.60 10.05 24.22
N THR A 10 40.69 11.18 24.94
CA THR A 10 41.92 11.71 25.54
C THR A 10 42.42 10.81 26.67
N LYS A 11 41.55 10.13 27.44
CA LYS A 11 41.99 9.17 28.47
C LYS A 11 42.73 7.98 27.88
N VAL A 12 42.26 7.45 26.75
CA VAL A 12 42.87 6.29 26.08
C VAL A 12 44.18 6.69 25.40
N ASN A 13 44.21 7.86 24.75
CA ASN A 13 45.43 8.43 24.16
C ASN A 13 46.46 8.90 25.20
N SER A 14 46.07 9.04 26.48
CA SER A 14 46.97 9.41 27.59
C SER A 14 47.57 8.23 28.36
N LEU A 15 47.23 6.99 27.99
CA LEU A 15 47.82 5.80 28.58
C LEU A 15 49.27 5.62 28.08
N GLN A 16 50.22 5.51 29.01
CA GLN A 16 51.61 5.16 28.71
C GLN A 16 51.68 3.73 28.14
N PRO A 17 52.51 3.43 27.13
CA PRO A 17 52.63 2.09 26.53
C PRO A 17 52.76 0.97 27.55
N ASP A 18 53.43 1.22 28.68
CA ASP A 18 53.68 0.26 29.76
C ASP A 18 52.41 -0.19 30.50
N ASP A 19 51.36 0.64 30.52
CA ASP A 19 50.07 0.37 31.17
C ASP A 19 49.13 -0.51 30.30
N LEU A 20 49.50 -0.77 29.04
CA LEU A 20 48.68 -1.57 28.13
C LEU A 20 49.02 -3.06 28.22
N PRO A 21 48.03 -3.96 28.02
CA PRO A 21 48.28 -5.39 27.87
C PRO A 21 49.26 -5.64 26.72
N ASP A 22 50.04 -6.71 26.78
CA ASP A 22 51.05 -7.04 25.75
C ASP A 22 50.47 -7.05 24.32
N LYS A 23 49.19 -7.44 24.18
CA LYS A 23 48.43 -7.38 22.91
C LYS A 23 48.24 -5.96 22.37
N LEU A 24 48.01 -4.95 23.22
CA LEU A 24 47.89 -3.55 22.78
C LEU A 24 49.28 -2.92 22.58
N LYS A 25 50.29 -3.32 23.36
CA LYS A 25 51.68 -2.90 23.17
C LYS A 25 52.21 -3.28 21.78
N SER A 26 51.94 -4.51 21.33
CA SER A 26 52.29 -4.96 19.97
C SER A 26 51.46 -4.26 18.89
N ALA A 27 50.16 -4.01 19.13
CA ALA A 27 49.30 -3.30 18.20
C ALA A 27 49.72 -1.84 17.97
N VAL A 28 50.19 -1.15 19.02
CA VAL A 28 50.66 0.25 18.96
C VAL A 28 52.01 0.40 18.25
N THR A 29 52.80 -0.68 18.16
CA THR A 29 54.17 -0.66 17.61
C THR A 29 54.27 -1.02 16.12
N GLU A 30 53.23 -1.59 15.50
CA GLU A 30 53.22 -1.93 14.07
C GLU A 30 52.61 -0.81 13.19
N ASP A 31 53.49 -0.04 12.53
CA ASP A 31 53.15 1.23 11.86
C ASP A 31 52.19 1.10 10.66
N ARG A 32 52.12 -0.06 10.00
CA ARG A 32 51.33 -0.23 8.77
C ARG A 32 49.82 -0.44 8.97
N ASN A 33 49.39 -0.88 10.16
CA ASN A 33 48.00 -1.17 10.50
C ASN A 33 47.63 -0.73 11.93
N ARG A 34 48.39 0.21 12.50
CA ARG A 34 48.28 0.62 13.91
C ARG A 34 46.85 0.93 14.33
N ASP A 35 46.15 1.74 13.55
CA ASP A 35 44.79 2.20 13.85
C ASP A 35 43.76 1.06 13.80
N LEU A 36 43.91 0.17 12.82
CA LEU A 36 43.08 -1.03 12.67
C LEU A 36 43.33 -2.03 13.82
N ASN A 37 44.60 -2.19 14.21
CA ASN A 37 45.00 -3.03 15.32
C ASN A 37 44.44 -2.47 16.65
N ILE A 38 44.48 -1.15 16.86
CA ILE A 38 43.89 -0.52 18.06
C ILE A 38 42.38 -0.73 18.12
N MET A 39 41.68 -0.60 16.98
CA MET A 39 40.24 -0.91 16.89
C MET A 39 39.97 -2.37 17.32
N GLN A 40 40.67 -3.33 16.72
CA GLN A 40 40.47 -4.76 16.99
C GLN A 40 40.78 -5.11 18.44
N VAL A 41 41.89 -4.62 19.00
CA VAL A 41 42.20 -4.91 20.41
C VAL A 41 41.18 -4.26 21.35
N SER A 42 40.64 -3.08 21.02
CA SER A 42 39.57 -2.46 21.81
C SER A 42 38.31 -3.32 21.83
N LEU A 43 37.96 -3.97 20.71
CA LEU A 43 36.85 -4.92 20.63
C LEU A 43 37.14 -6.22 21.41
N ASP A 44 38.36 -6.74 21.32
CA ASP A 44 38.80 -7.95 22.04
C ASP A 44 38.77 -7.78 23.56
N LEU A 45 38.94 -6.55 24.05
CA LEU A 45 38.89 -6.23 25.47
C LEU A 45 37.47 -6.04 26.01
N LEU A 46 36.43 -6.02 25.16
CA LEU A 46 35.06 -5.88 25.64
C LEU A 46 34.63 -7.08 26.50
N SER A 47 33.67 -6.86 27.41
CA SER A 47 33.03 -7.96 28.12
C SER A 47 32.29 -8.88 27.14
N GLU A 48 32.16 -10.17 27.46
CA GLU A 48 31.52 -11.17 26.58
C GLU A 48 30.10 -10.77 26.16
N ASN A 49 29.35 -10.11 27.06
CA ASN A 49 28.03 -9.60 26.75
C ASN A 49 28.06 -8.48 25.71
N LEU A 50 28.98 -7.52 25.83
CA LEU A 50 29.11 -6.41 24.89
C LEU A 50 29.67 -6.85 23.53
N LYS A 51 30.59 -7.83 23.51
CA LYS A 51 31.03 -8.47 22.27
C LYS A 51 29.86 -9.08 21.51
N LYS A 52 29.05 -9.87 22.20
CA LYS A 52 27.85 -10.49 21.61
C LYS A 52 26.86 -9.46 21.06
N TYR A 53 26.64 -8.36 21.79
CA TYR A 53 25.79 -7.28 21.30
C TYR A 53 26.35 -6.60 20.06
N PHE A 54 27.66 -6.35 20.04
CA PHE A 54 28.35 -5.79 18.89
C PHE A 54 28.27 -6.71 17.66
N GLU A 55 28.55 -8.02 17.81
CA GLU A 55 28.44 -8.99 16.73
C GLU A 55 27.03 -9.07 16.15
N ASN A 56 26.00 -9.07 17.01
CA ASN A 56 24.60 -9.09 16.57
C ASN A 56 24.19 -7.77 15.87
N ALA A 57 24.74 -6.64 16.32
CA ALA A 57 24.58 -5.35 15.66
C ALA A 57 25.24 -5.35 14.26
N LEU A 58 26.43 -5.92 14.13
CA LEU A 58 27.16 -6.05 12.88
C LEU A 58 26.38 -6.90 11.85
N GLN A 59 25.73 -7.96 12.32
CA GLN A 59 24.86 -8.83 11.53
C GLN A 59 23.45 -8.26 11.30
N GLN A 60 23.14 -7.07 11.87
CA GLN A 60 21.85 -6.40 11.74
C GLN A 60 20.67 -7.25 12.23
N LEU A 61 20.87 -8.10 13.24
CA LEU A 61 19.84 -9.02 13.72
C LEU A 61 18.68 -8.30 14.40
N TRP A 62 18.89 -7.08 14.89
CA TRP A 62 17.89 -6.31 15.61
C TRP A 62 17.77 -4.86 15.12
N PRO A 63 16.54 -4.33 15.02
CA PRO A 63 16.32 -2.91 14.72
C PRO A 63 16.55 -2.01 15.93
N PHE A 64 16.49 -2.57 17.14
CA PHE A 64 16.71 -1.91 18.43
C PHE A 64 17.61 -2.79 19.29
N MET A 65 18.48 -2.16 20.07
CA MET A 65 19.23 -2.88 21.10
C MET A 65 18.23 -3.50 22.10
N PRO A 66 18.55 -4.64 22.74
CA PRO A 66 17.68 -5.27 23.74
C PRO A 66 17.72 -4.54 25.10
N PRO A 67 16.64 -4.53 25.89
CA PRO A 67 16.56 -3.78 27.15
C PRO A 67 17.61 -4.21 28.20
N THR A 68 18.20 -5.39 28.01
CA THR A 68 19.31 -5.92 28.80
C THR A 68 20.57 -5.06 28.78
N ILE A 69 20.78 -4.18 27.79
CA ILE A 69 21.87 -3.19 27.84
C ILE A 69 21.55 -2.06 28.81
N VAL A 70 22.25 -2.04 29.94
CA VAL A 70 22.04 -1.10 31.06
C VAL A 70 23.27 -0.19 31.27
N PRO A 71 23.10 0.97 31.93
CA PRO A 71 24.20 1.89 32.20
C PRO A 71 25.39 1.23 32.90
N ASP A 72 25.15 0.39 33.90
CA ASP A 72 26.21 -0.22 34.71
C ASP A 72 27.21 -1.04 33.89
N MET A 73 26.75 -1.73 32.84
CA MET A 73 27.64 -2.47 31.93
C MET A 73 28.57 -1.55 31.14
N MET A 74 28.15 -0.32 30.84
CA MET A 74 28.99 0.67 30.15
C MET A 74 30.08 1.23 31.09
N PHE A 75 29.80 1.28 32.39
CA PHE A 75 30.74 1.77 33.42
C PHE A 75 31.64 0.69 34.01
N GLU A 76 31.36 -0.58 33.73
CA GLU A 76 32.17 -1.70 34.18
C GLU A 76 33.64 -1.48 33.79
N LYS A 77 34.53 -1.58 34.78
CA LYS A 77 35.97 -1.44 34.56
C LYS A 77 36.49 -2.65 33.81
N ASN A 78 37.40 -2.42 32.87
CA ASN A 78 38.02 -3.51 32.15
C ASN A 78 38.89 -4.35 33.10
N HIS A 79 38.82 -5.68 32.97
CA HIS A 79 39.58 -6.60 33.81
C HIS A 79 41.10 -6.44 33.62
N PHE A 80 41.55 -6.21 32.39
CA PHE A 80 42.96 -6.07 32.04
C PHE A 80 43.45 -4.62 32.18
N ILE A 81 42.59 -3.63 31.94
CA ILE A 81 42.92 -2.20 32.03
C ILE A 81 41.92 -1.48 32.96
N PRO A 82 42.06 -1.59 34.30
CA PRO A 82 41.08 -1.05 35.25
C PRO A 82 40.89 0.48 35.18
N LYS A 83 41.81 1.20 34.52
CA LYS A 83 41.69 2.63 34.25
C LYS A 83 40.53 2.93 33.29
N LEU A 84 40.28 2.05 32.32
CA LEU A 84 39.24 2.17 31.29
C LEU A 84 37.95 1.45 31.69
N CYS A 85 36.81 2.01 31.30
CA CYS A 85 35.52 1.32 31.33
C CYS A 85 35.13 0.78 29.94
N GLN A 86 34.10 -0.05 29.88
CA GLN A 86 33.60 -0.61 28.63
C GLN A 86 33.15 0.46 27.62
N ALA A 87 32.55 1.56 28.09
CA ALA A 87 32.21 2.68 27.22
C ALA A 87 33.44 3.32 26.57
N ASP A 88 34.54 3.45 27.32
CA ASP A 88 35.79 4.01 26.79
C ASP A 88 36.30 3.14 25.62
N LEU A 89 36.27 1.81 25.77
CA LEU A 89 36.68 0.85 24.74
C LEU A 89 35.78 0.92 23.48
N LEU A 90 34.45 0.99 23.65
CA LEU A 90 33.50 1.11 22.54
C LEU A 90 33.67 2.42 21.77
N LEU A 91 33.88 3.54 22.48
CA LEU A 91 34.09 4.84 21.86
C LEU A 91 35.44 4.94 21.16
N THR A 92 36.49 4.32 21.72
CA THR A 92 37.79 4.17 21.05
C THR A 92 37.66 3.35 19.78
N ALA A 93 37.02 2.17 19.86
CA ALA A 93 36.77 1.34 18.69
C ALA A 93 35.99 2.10 17.61
N LEU A 94 34.98 2.88 17.99
CA LEU A 94 34.20 3.70 17.07
C LEU A 94 35.07 4.75 16.38
N ASN A 95 35.92 5.45 17.13
CA ASN A 95 36.80 6.47 16.58
C ASN A 95 37.76 5.87 15.54
N TYR A 96 38.44 4.78 15.90
CA TYR A 96 39.38 4.13 14.99
C TYR A 96 38.69 3.43 13.81
N ALA A 97 37.46 2.94 13.96
CA ALA A 97 36.66 2.44 12.84
C ALA A 97 36.40 3.52 11.79
N ILE A 98 36.17 4.77 12.22
CA ILE A 98 35.98 5.92 11.32
C ILE A 98 37.29 6.28 10.63
N GLU A 99 38.40 6.40 11.39
CA GLU A 99 39.73 6.71 10.84
C GLU A 99 40.21 5.66 9.83
N CYS A 100 39.92 4.38 10.08
CA CYS A 100 40.26 3.28 9.16
C CYS A 100 39.31 3.18 7.95
N GLY A 101 38.24 3.96 7.89
CA GLY A 101 37.21 3.86 6.84
C GLY A 101 36.32 2.61 6.94
N GLU A 102 36.33 1.92 8.08
CA GLU A 102 35.53 0.72 8.35
C GLU A 102 34.10 1.09 8.79
N PHE A 103 33.36 1.71 7.87
CA PHE A 103 32.04 2.32 8.17
C PHE A 103 30.98 1.33 8.63
N HIS A 104 31.09 0.04 8.27
CA HIS A 104 30.17 -0.99 8.75
C HIS A 104 30.38 -1.29 10.25
N TYR A 105 31.64 -1.37 10.71
CA TYR A 105 31.99 -1.44 12.13
C TYR A 105 31.53 -0.18 12.86
N ALA A 106 31.80 1.00 12.29
CA ALA A 106 31.43 2.27 12.88
C ALA A 106 29.91 2.40 13.08
N SER A 107 29.10 1.99 12.10
CA SER A 107 27.63 1.98 12.22
C SER A 107 27.11 1.04 13.30
N ALA A 108 27.66 -0.18 13.37
CA ALA A 108 27.31 -1.15 14.41
C ALA A 108 27.70 -0.67 15.81
N LEU A 109 28.90 -0.10 15.96
CA LEU A 109 29.36 0.49 17.22
C LEU A 109 28.49 1.68 17.64
N ALA A 110 28.16 2.57 16.71
CA ALA A 110 27.24 3.68 16.95
C ALA A 110 25.86 3.21 17.43
N PHE A 111 25.35 2.10 16.89
CA PHE A 111 24.10 1.49 17.33
C PHE A 111 24.18 0.97 18.76
N VAL A 112 25.28 0.29 19.14
CA VAL A 112 25.49 -0.20 20.50
C VAL A 112 25.60 0.94 21.52
N VAL A 113 26.32 2.02 21.17
CA VAL A 113 26.52 3.16 22.09
C VAL A 113 25.37 4.17 22.10
N ASP A 114 24.37 4.09 21.22
CA ASP A 114 23.27 5.07 21.14
C ASP A 114 22.58 5.32 22.48
N ARG A 115 22.24 4.25 23.20
CA ARG A 115 21.57 4.39 24.50
C ARG A 115 22.46 5.01 25.57
N PHE A 116 23.73 4.63 25.59
CA PHE A 116 24.71 5.26 26.46
C PHE A 116 24.83 6.76 26.16
N MET A 117 25.03 7.11 24.90
CA MET A 117 25.11 8.50 24.44
C MET A 117 23.84 9.28 24.76
N TYR A 118 22.68 8.64 24.76
CA TYR A 118 21.43 9.27 25.16
C TYR A 118 21.35 9.57 26.66
N TRP A 119 21.73 8.63 27.53
CA TRP A 119 21.70 8.85 28.98
C TRP A 119 22.55 10.04 29.42
N TYR A 120 23.64 10.32 28.69
CA TYR A 120 24.59 11.38 29.00
C TYR A 120 24.43 12.64 28.14
N GLY A 121 23.35 12.75 27.34
CA GLY A 121 23.10 13.94 26.52
C GLY A 121 24.01 14.10 25.29
N GLY A 122 24.78 13.07 24.94
CA GLY A 122 25.68 13.04 23.79
C GLY A 122 25.02 12.68 22.45
N SER A 123 23.71 12.44 22.39
CA SER A 123 23.05 11.98 21.15
C SER A 123 23.25 12.91 19.94
N LYS A 124 23.34 14.23 20.14
CA LYS A 124 23.63 15.18 19.05
C LYS A 124 25.01 14.91 18.42
N VAL A 125 26.01 14.61 19.25
CA VAL A 125 27.37 14.28 18.80
C VAL A 125 27.35 12.98 18.02
N LEU A 126 26.67 11.96 18.53
CA LEU A 126 26.57 10.67 17.86
C LEU A 126 25.88 10.79 16.49
N LEU A 127 24.80 11.56 16.38
CA LEU A 127 24.12 11.76 15.10
C LEU A 127 24.98 12.52 14.08
N ASN A 128 25.78 13.51 14.51
CA ASN A 128 26.71 14.18 13.62
C ASN A 128 27.79 13.22 13.09
N ILE A 129 28.22 12.25 13.91
CA ILE A 129 29.13 11.18 13.47
C ILE A 129 28.44 10.31 12.42
N ILE A 130 27.18 9.92 12.63
CA ILE A 130 26.39 9.18 11.63
C ILE A 130 26.25 9.97 10.32
N ASP A 131 25.99 11.27 10.39
CA ASP A 131 25.90 12.13 9.20
C ASP A 131 27.24 12.16 8.45
N HIS A 132 28.37 12.23 9.16
CA HIS A 132 29.70 12.16 8.56
C HIS A 132 29.97 10.81 7.89
N ILE A 133 29.60 9.69 8.54
CA ILE A 133 29.70 8.34 7.97
C ILE A 133 28.88 8.22 6.68
N LEU A 134 27.65 8.75 6.66
CA LEU A 134 26.78 8.72 5.49
C LEU A 134 27.29 9.60 4.34
N VAL A 135 27.99 10.69 4.63
CA VAL A 135 28.66 11.51 3.59
C VAL A 135 29.81 10.75 2.95
N LEU A 136 30.62 10.04 3.76
CA LEU A 136 31.76 9.28 3.27
C LEU A 136 31.35 7.96 2.59
N SER A 137 30.32 7.30 3.10
CA SER A 137 29.81 6.03 2.60
C SER A 137 28.28 5.99 2.66
N PRO A 138 27.58 6.50 1.61
CA PRO A 138 26.12 6.58 1.57
C PRO A 138 25.41 5.23 1.60
N SER A 139 26.10 4.15 1.25
CA SER A 139 25.57 2.77 1.27
C SER A 139 25.60 2.13 2.65
N THR A 140 26.19 2.80 3.66
CA THR A 140 26.28 2.27 5.02
C THR A 140 24.90 2.15 5.64
N VAL A 141 24.54 0.95 6.08
CA VAL A 141 23.25 0.71 6.73
C VAL A 141 23.25 1.29 8.14
N ILE A 142 22.24 2.09 8.45
CA ILE A 142 22.03 2.70 9.77
C ILE A 142 20.87 1.99 10.47
N ALA A 143 21.06 1.62 11.74
CA ALA A 143 20.03 0.97 12.53
C ALA A 143 18.80 1.90 12.73
N PRO A 144 17.56 1.38 12.62
CA PRO A 144 16.33 2.16 12.85
C PRO A 144 16.31 2.96 14.16
N GLN A 145 16.90 2.42 15.24
CA GLN A 145 17.02 3.11 16.52
C GLN A 145 17.71 4.48 16.41
N LEU A 146 18.78 4.60 15.60
CA LEU A 146 19.50 5.86 15.39
C LEU A 146 18.67 6.87 14.58
N THR A 147 17.90 6.38 13.60
CA THR A 147 16.95 7.20 12.84
C THR A 147 15.85 7.75 13.76
N ILE A 148 15.31 6.92 14.65
CA ILE A 148 14.33 7.34 15.66
C ILE A 148 14.96 8.30 16.67
N ARG A 149 16.25 8.12 17.02
CA ARG A 149 16.98 9.07 17.86
C ARG A 149 17.00 10.47 17.24
N ARG A 150 17.26 10.55 15.93
CA ARG A 150 17.22 11.82 15.18
C ARG A 150 15.84 12.46 15.26
N ALA A 151 14.78 11.70 15.00
CA ALA A 151 13.42 12.20 15.12
C ALA A 151 13.11 12.71 16.54
N ARG A 152 13.56 12.01 17.59
CA ARG A 152 13.37 12.43 18.98
C ARG A 152 14.06 13.77 19.27
N ILE A 153 15.32 13.94 18.88
CA ILE A 153 16.04 15.21 19.10
C ILE A 153 15.37 16.36 18.34
N MET A 154 14.90 16.12 17.11
CA MET A 154 14.15 17.11 16.35
C MET A 154 12.88 17.52 17.09
N LYS A 155 12.11 16.56 17.59
CA LYS A 155 10.91 16.79 18.40
C LYS A 155 11.23 17.60 19.66
N ASP A 156 12.26 17.22 20.40
CA ASP A 156 12.64 17.88 21.66
C ASP A 156 13.14 19.32 21.43
N ASN A 157 13.67 19.63 20.25
CA ASN A 157 14.04 21.01 19.85
C ASN A 157 12.85 21.79 19.22
N GLY A 158 11.62 21.24 19.22
CA GLY A 158 10.45 21.86 18.60
C GLY A 158 10.36 21.73 17.07
N ASN A 159 11.31 21.05 16.42
CA ASN A 159 11.24 20.70 15.01
C ASN A 159 10.37 19.44 14.80
N LEU A 160 9.08 19.57 15.10
CA LEU A 160 8.11 18.48 14.95
C LEU A 160 8.03 18.00 13.50
N HIS A 161 8.12 18.94 12.54
CA HIS A 161 8.01 18.61 11.12
C HIS A 161 9.15 17.69 10.64
N GLY A 162 10.40 18.07 10.90
CA GLY A 162 11.55 17.24 10.53
C GLY A 162 11.56 15.90 11.27
N ALA A 163 11.07 15.86 12.51
CA ALA A 163 10.93 14.62 13.25
C ALA A 163 10.00 13.63 12.53
N ILE A 164 8.86 14.11 12.03
CA ILE A 164 7.90 13.25 11.36
C ILE A 164 8.40 12.87 9.96
N GLU A 165 9.08 13.75 9.21
CA GLU A 165 9.71 13.39 7.92
C GLU A 165 10.70 12.22 8.04
N VAL A 166 11.50 12.21 9.11
CA VAL A 166 12.43 11.12 9.40
C VAL A 166 11.70 9.81 9.70
N LEU A 167 10.56 9.88 10.40
CA LEU A 167 9.73 8.72 10.71
C LEU A 167 8.98 8.21 9.47
N ASP A 168 8.49 9.10 8.61
CA ASP A 168 7.84 8.77 7.33
C ASP A 168 8.76 7.94 6.44
N SER A 169 9.97 8.44 6.21
CA SER A 169 10.99 7.72 5.44
C SER A 169 11.34 6.35 6.05
N LEU A 170 11.33 6.24 7.39
CA LEU A 170 11.59 4.98 8.06
C LEU A 170 10.45 3.97 7.85
N ILE A 171 9.19 4.41 7.98
CA ILE A 171 8.01 3.59 7.72
C ILE A 171 8.05 3.09 6.27
N ASP A 172 8.34 3.98 5.32
CA ASP A 172 8.49 3.66 3.90
C ASP A 172 9.51 2.55 3.65
N SER A 173 10.68 2.66 4.29
CA SER A 173 11.77 1.70 4.10
C SER A 173 11.48 0.31 4.69
N LYS A 174 10.58 0.21 5.68
CA LYS A 174 10.29 -1.04 6.40
C LYS A 174 8.94 -1.66 6.05
N GLY A 175 8.07 -0.93 5.36
CA GLY A 175 6.73 -1.40 5.00
C GLY A 175 5.79 -1.57 6.19
N LEU A 176 6.04 -0.89 7.31
CA LEU A 176 5.28 -1.00 8.58
C LEU A 176 4.03 -0.11 8.57
N TRP A 177 3.29 -0.14 7.47
CA TRP A 177 2.15 0.75 7.22
C TRP A 177 1.02 0.52 8.22
N LYS A 178 0.71 -0.75 8.50
CA LYS A 178 -0.38 -1.15 9.39
C LYS A 178 -0.09 -0.74 10.84
N GLU A 179 1.16 -0.93 11.27
CA GLU A 179 1.63 -0.59 12.62
C GLU A 179 1.72 0.93 12.81
N ALA A 180 1.98 1.69 11.75
CA ALA A 180 2.02 3.15 11.80
C ALA A 180 0.64 3.79 12.00
N VAL A 181 -0.42 3.24 11.40
CA VAL A 181 -1.80 3.77 11.49
C VAL A 181 -2.26 4.08 12.92
N PRO A 182 -2.22 3.16 13.91
CA PRO A 182 -2.69 3.45 15.26
C PRO A 182 -1.84 4.52 15.96
N LEU A 183 -0.54 4.60 15.66
CA LEU A 183 0.36 5.61 16.22
C LEU A 183 0.04 7.01 15.66
N LEU A 184 -0.28 7.09 14.36
CA LEU A 184 -0.67 8.32 13.68
C LEU A 184 -2.04 8.82 14.14
N LEU A 185 -3.02 7.92 14.31
CA LEU A 185 -4.31 8.26 14.90
C LEU A 185 -4.15 8.84 16.31
N LYS A 186 -3.34 8.19 17.15
CA LYS A 186 -3.02 8.70 18.49
C LYS A 186 -2.29 10.05 18.44
N SER A 187 -1.38 10.25 17.49
CA SER A 187 -0.68 11.52 17.29
C SER A 187 -1.67 12.67 17.01
N VAL A 188 -2.67 12.43 16.15
CA VAL A 188 -3.75 13.41 15.89
C VAL A 188 -4.50 13.73 17.17
N GLU A 189 -4.93 12.72 17.93
CA GLU A 189 -5.65 12.93 19.19
C GLU A 189 -4.84 13.78 20.19
N GLU A 190 -3.54 13.54 20.30
CA GLU A 190 -2.68 14.30 21.22
C GLU A 190 -2.48 15.76 20.75
N PHE A 191 -2.31 16.00 19.45
CA PHE A 191 -2.23 17.37 18.92
C PHE A 191 -3.55 18.14 19.07
N GLU A 192 -4.69 17.45 18.99
CA GLU A 192 -6.01 18.06 19.17
C GLU A 192 -6.31 18.43 20.63
N LYS A 193 -5.67 17.76 21.60
CA LYS A 193 -5.80 18.03 23.04
C LYS A 193 -4.99 19.23 23.52
N LEU A 194 -4.07 19.76 22.71
CA LEU A 194 -3.27 20.92 23.08
C LEU A 194 -4.16 22.17 23.26
N PRO A 195 -3.88 23.04 24.24
CA PRO A 195 -4.65 24.28 24.47
C PRO A 195 -4.71 25.15 23.21
N ASP A 196 -3.58 25.23 22.51
CA ASP A 196 -3.49 25.73 21.14
C ASP A 196 -3.26 24.54 20.21
N LYS A 197 -4.27 24.20 19.41
CA LYS A 197 -4.19 23.07 18.48
C LYS A 197 -3.04 23.25 17.49
N ASP A 198 -2.15 22.26 17.42
CA ASP A 198 -1.09 22.24 16.41
C ASP A 198 -1.65 21.80 15.05
N LEU A 199 -2.27 22.74 14.33
CA LEU A 199 -2.86 22.49 13.02
C LEU A 199 -1.84 21.93 12.01
N LYS A 200 -0.55 22.28 12.15
CA LYS A 200 0.51 21.79 11.28
C LYS A 200 0.85 20.33 11.61
N GLY A 201 0.96 19.98 12.88
CA GLY A 201 1.16 18.60 13.35
C GLY A 201 -0.01 17.69 12.98
N ILE A 202 -1.25 18.19 13.10
CA ILE A 202 -2.47 17.47 12.69
C ILE A 202 -2.49 17.27 11.18
N SER A 203 -2.27 18.33 10.39
CA SER A 203 -2.21 18.28 8.93
C SER A 203 -1.21 17.23 8.45
N TYR A 204 -0.01 17.23 9.02
CA TYR A 204 1.04 16.29 8.66
C TYR A 204 0.70 14.85 9.07
N SER A 205 0.14 14.65 10.27
CA SER A 205 -0.29 13.32 10.74
C SER A 205 -1.38 12.73 9.85
N TYR A 206 -2.35 13.54 9.41
CA TYR A 206 -3.35 13.11 8.42
C TYR A 206 -2.74 12.80 7.05
N GLY A 207 -1.75 13.58 6.61
CA GLY A 207 -1.01 13.29 5.38
C GLY A 207 -0.30 11.94 5.42
N LEU A 208 0.34 11.61 6.54
CA LEU A 208 0.96 10.29 6.72
C LEU A 208 -0.05 9.16 6.84
N LEU A 209 -1.15 9.41 7.53
CA LEU A 209 -2.22 8.42 7.66
C LEU A 209 -2.81 8.08 6.29
N SER A 210 -3.03 9.09 5.44
CA SER A 210 -3.40 8.92 4.04
C SER A 210 -2.40 8.04 3.28
N HIS A 211 -1.11 8.30 3.43
CA HIS A 211 -0.05 7.54 2.77
C HIS A 211 -0.05 6.07 3.20
N CYS A 212 -0.06 5.83 4.52
CA CYS A 212 -0.08 4.49 5.08
C CYS A 212 -1.32 3.72 4.65
N LEU A 213 -2.51 4.32 4.76
CA LEU A 213 -3.77 3.69 4.39
C LEU A 213 -3.81 3.28 2.92
N CYS A 214 -3.27 4.10 2.01
CA CYS A 214 -3.23 3.76 0.58
C CYS A 214 -2.29 2.57 0.27
N LYS A 215 -1.31 2.29 1.15
CA LYS A 215 -0.38 1.16 1.02
C LYS A 215 -0.89 -0.14 1.65
N LEU A 216 -1.96 -0.08 2.45
CA LEU A 216 -2.54 -1.26 3.06
C LEU A 216 -3.23 -2.17 2.05
N SER A 217 -3.14 -3.47 2.28
CA SER A 217 -4.07 -4.41 1.66
C SER A 217 -5.48 -4.24 2.24
N HIS A 218 -6.50 -4.61 1.48
CA HIS A 218 -7.90 -4.56 1.94
C HIS A 218 -8.11 -5.39 3.22
N LYS A 219 -7.38 -6.49 3.39
CA LYS A 219 -7.43 -7.32 4.61
C LYS A 219 -6.90 -6.57 5.83
N GLU A 220 -5.72 -5.97 5.73
CA GLU A 220 -5.12 -5.21 6.84
C GLU A 220 -5.99 -4.02 7.23
N TYR A 221 -6.60 -3.38 6.23
CA TYR A 221 -7.57 -2.30 6.45
C TYR A 221 -8.81 -2.77 7.22
N LEU A 222 -9.43 -3.89 6.83
CA LEU A 222 -10.58 -4.47 7.55
C LEU A 222 -10.22 -4.87 8.99
N GLU A 223 -9.00 -5.39 9.21
CA GLU A 223 -8.50 -5.69 10.55
C GLU A 223 -8.42 -4.42 11.41
N LEU A 224 -7.95 -3.31 10.83
CA LEU A 224 -7.91 -2.02 11.52
C LEU A 224 -9.31 -1.43 11.72
N GLN A 225 -10.24 -1.61 10.77
CA GLN A 225 -11.62 -1.10 10.85
C GLN A 225 -12.43 -1.78 11.97
N ASN A 226 -12.03 -2.98 12.40
CA ASN A 226 -12.62 -3.65 13.57
C ASN A 226 -12.20 -3.01 14.90
N ILE A 227 -11.09 -2.27 14.92
CA ILE A 227 -10.50 -1.65 16.13
C ILE A 227 -10.77 -0.14 16.14
N TYR A 228 -10.65 0.49 14.97
CA TYR A 228 -10.75 1.93 14.77
C TYR A 228 -11.92 2.25 13.84
N VAL A 229 -12.58 3.37 14.11
CA VAL A 229 -13.73 3.81 13.31
C VAL A 229 -13.24 4.56 12.07
N PHE A 230 -13.28 3.90 10.91
CA PHE A 230 -13.11 4.53 9.60
C PHE A 230 -14.46 4.79 8.94
N GLN A 231 -14.53 5.84 8.11
CA GLN A 231 -15.79 6.29 7.52
C GLN A 231 -16.12 5.59 6.20
N ARG A 232 -15.12 5.07 5.51
CA ARG A 232 -15.21 4.41 4.21
C ARG A 232 -14.94 2.92 4.35
N ASP A 233 -15.40 2.16 3.36
CA ASP A 233 -15.22 0.70 3.32
C ASP A 233 -13.96 0.29 2.54
N HIS A 234 -13.17 1.26 2.05
CA HIS A 234 -12.02 0.99 1.20
C HIS A 234 -10.79 1.80 1.63
N PRO A 235 -9.60 1.18 1.78
CA PRO A 235 -8.39 1.86 2.26
C PRO A 235 -7.99 3.07 1.42
N CYS A 236 -7.98 2.94 0.09
CA CYS A 236 -7.66 4.05 -0.81
C CYS A 236 -8.68 5.20 -0.77
N TYR A 237 -9.95 4.93 -0.44
CA TYR A 237 -10.94 6.00 -0.33
C TYR A 237 -10.86 6.70 1.03
N GLU A 238 -10.63 5.94 2.10
CA GLU A 238 -10.31 6.50 3.42
C GLU A 238 -9.02 7.34 3.37
N ALA A 239 -8.00 6.85 2.65
CA ALA A 239 -6.76 7.57 2.40
C ALA A 239 -6.99 8.92 1.70
N PHE A 240 -7.89 8.97 0.71
CA PHE A 240 -8.28 10.22 0.07
C PHE A 240 -8.89 11.21 1.07
N GLU A 241 -9.83 10.76 1.92
CA GLU A 241 -10.48 11.61 2.93
C GLU A 241 -9.45 12.21 3.91
N TYR A 242 -8.54 11.39 4.44
CA TYR A 242 -7.47 11.90 5.30
C TYR A 242 -6.50 12.83 4.58
N GLY A 243 -6.18 12.56 3.31
CA GLY A 243 -5.34 13.46 2.50
C GLY A 243 -6.01 14.82 2.25
N MET A 244 -7.34 14.83 2.08
CA MET A 244 -8.11 16.08 1.97
C MET A 244 -8.17 16.84 3.29
N LYS A 245 -8.41 16.16 4.42
CA LYS A 245 -8.32 16.77 5.76
C LYS A 245 -6.95 17.38 6.02
N ALA A 246 -5.88 16.70 5.59
CA ALA A 246 -4.52 17.23 5.66
C ALA A 246 -4.37 18.53 4.86
N ALA A 247 -4.87 18.56 3.63
CA ALA A 247 -4.82 19.74 2.76
C ALA A 247 -5.62 20.92 3.33
N GLU A 248 -6.82 20.69 3.88
CA GLU A 248 -7.67 21.74 4.47
C GLU A 248 -7.00 22.47 5.63
N LEU A 249 -6.19 21.75 6.41
CA LEU A 249 -5.42 22.28 7.53
C LEU A 249 -4.11 22.97 7.12
N SER A 250 -3.71 22.84 5.85
CA SER A 250 -2.52 23.48 5.29
C SER A 250 -2.85 24.81 4.60
N PRO A 251 -1.95 25.81 4.63
CA PRO A 251 -2.15 27.05 3.88
C PRO A 251 -2.22 26.77 2.37
N LYS A 252 -3.26 27.27 1.67
CA LYS A 252 -3.52 26.97 0.24
C LYS A 252 -2.37 27.28 -0.72
N GLN A 253 -1.50 28.23 -0.37
CA GLN A 253 -0.34 28.63 -1.17
C GLN A 253 0.95 27.87 -0.80
N SER A 254 0.88 26.91 0.13
CA SER A 254 2.03 26.15 0.60
C SER A 254 2.31 24.91 -0.25
N LEU A 255 3.58 24.49 -0.27
CA LEU A 255 3.99 23.21 -0.87
C LEU A 255 3.30 22.01 -0.21
N PHE A 256 2.99 22.10 1.09
CA PHE A 256 2.29 21.04 1.84
C PHE A 256 0.87 20.83 1.34
N PHE A 257 0.13 21.92 1.08
CA PHE A 257 -1.19 21.85 0.46
C PHE A 257 -1.12 21.11 -0.88
N ALA A 258 -0.18 21.49 -1.76
CA ALA A 258 0.01 20.83 -3.05
C ALA A 258 0.37 19.34 -2.91
N ARG A 259 1.26 18.99 -1.97
CA ARG A 259 1.65 17.59 -1.68
C ARG A 259 0.46 16.76 -1.21
N HIS A 260 -0.33 17.27 -0.26
CA HIS A 260 -1.50 16.55 0.26
C HIS A 260 -2.59 16.36 -0.80
N CYS A 261 -2.85 17.38 -1.63
CA CYS A 261 -3.79 17.26 -2.75
C CYS A 261 -3.32 16.24 -3.81
N LEU A 262 -2.02 16.23 -4.12
CA LEU A 262 -1.46 15.25 -5.06
C LEU A 262 -1.63 13.83 -4.52
N GLN A 263 -1.21 13.59 -3.28
CA GLN A 263 -1.29 12.29 -2.63
C GLN A 263 -2.74 11.80 -2.44
N SER A 264 -3.67 12.70 -2.09
CA SER A 264 -5.09 12.35 -2.01
C SER A 264 -5.65 12.00 -3.38
N SER A 265 -5.29 12.76 -4.43
CA SER A 265 -5.70 12.50 -5.81
C SER A 265 -5.16 11.16 -6.33
N GLU A 266 -3.91 10.81 -6.00
CA GLU A 266 -3.34 9.48 -6.29
C GLU A 266 -4.12 8.38 -5.59
N SER A 267 -4.47 8.56 -4.31
CA SER A 267 -5.28 7.59 -3.56
C SER A 267 -6.67 7.40 -4.17
N LEU A 268 -7.32 8.51 -4.57
CA LEU A 268 -8.59 8.48 -5.28
C LEU A 268 -8.46 7.82 -6.65
N LEU A 269 -7.35 8.06 -7.38
CA LEU A 269 -7.08 7.41 -8.64
C LEU A 269 -6.85 5.91 -8.46
N MET A 270 -6.14 5.47 -7.42
CA MET A 270 -5.97 4.05 -7.12
C MET A 270 -7.30 3.39 -6.75
N TYR A 271 -8.11 4.05 -5.92
CA TYR A 271 -9.48 3.63 -5.64
C TYR A 271 -10.30 3.56 -6.92
N ALA A 272 -10.23 4.59 -7.76
CA ALA A 272 -10.94 4.67 -9.01
C ALA A 272 -10.45 3.56 -9.94
N VAL A 273 -9.16 3.32 -10.17
CA VAL A 273 -8.65 2.24 -11.02
C VAL A 273 -9.10 0.87 -10.52
N GLN A 274 -9.13 0.66 -9.21
CA GLN A 274 -9.65 -0.57 -8.61
C GLN A 274 -11.18 -0.72 -8.78
N ASN A 275 -11.90 0.41 -8.90
CA ASN A 275 -13.35 0.48 -9.10
C ASN A 275 -13.79 0.87 -10.52
N ILE A 276 -12.86 1.14 -11.44
CA ILE A 276 -13.12 1.61 -12.79
C ILE A 276 -13.43 0.35 -13.60
N TRP A 277 -14.72 0.05 -13.60
CA TRP A 277 -15.50 -0.45 -14.71
C TRP A 277 -14.96 -1.68 -15.43
N PHE A 278 -14.60 -2.74 -14.69
CA PHE A 278 -14.74 -4.14 -15.15
C PHE A 278 -14.90 -5.18 -14.04
N SER A 279 -15.03 -4.80 -12.76
CA SER A 279 -15.34 -5.75 -11.68
C SER A 279 -16.83 -5.98 -11.62
N TYR A 280 -17.30 -7.06 -12.26
CA TYR A 280 -18.68 -7.51 -12.11
C TYR A 280 -18.72 -8.59 -11.02
N PRO A 281 -19.36 -8.36 -9.86
CA PRO A 281 -19.22 -9.22 -8.68
C PRO A 281 -19.75 -10.65 -8.90
N LYS A 282 -20.58 -10.88 -9.93
CA LYS A 282 -21.14 -12.19 -10.26
C LYS A 282 -20.84 -12.59 -11.72
N ALA A 283 -19.73 -13.28 -11.95
CA ALA A 283 -19.40 -13.86 -13.26
C ALA A 283 -20.55 -14.71 -13.86
N GLU A 284 -21.40 -15.24 -13.01
CA GLU A 284 -22.65 -15.95 -13.33
C GLU A 284 -23.59 -15.16 -14.25
N ALA A 285 -23.66 -13.83 -14.15
CA ALA A 285 -24.54 -13.02 -14.99
C ALA A 285 -24.14 -12.98 -16.48
N PHE A 286 -22.98 -13.54 -16.83
CA PHE A 286 -22.53 -13.67 -18.22
C PHE A 286 -23.05 -14.92 -18.92
N TYR A 287 -23.42 -15.97 -18.18
CA TYR A 287 -23.77 -17.27 -18.75
C TYR A 287 -25.00 -17.93 -18.12
N LEU A 288 -25.54 -17.39 -17.03
CA LEU A 288 -26.79 -17.85 -16.44
C LEU A 288 -28.00 -17.11 -17.05
N PRO A 289 -29.16 -17.79 -17.13
CA PRO A 289 -30.37 -17.20 -17.67
C PRO A 289 -30.86 -16.03 -16.81
N GLN A 290 -31.12 -14.89 -17.45
CA GLN A 290 -31.72 -13.71 -16.84
C GLN A 290 -33.24 -13.83 -16.64
N TRP A 291 -33.86 -14.80 -17.32
CA TRP A 291 -35.27 -15.16 -17.18
C TRP A 291 -35.38 -16.53 -16.49
N LYS A 292 -36.59 -16.91 -16.05
CA LYS A 292 -36.87 -18.23 -15.44
C LYS A 292 -36.78 -19.41 -16.44
N TRP A 293 -35.90 -19.30 -17.45
CA TRP A 293 -35.67 -20.30 -18.47
C TRP A 293 -34.64 -21.31 -18.00
N SER A 294 -34.71 -22.51 -18.56
CA SER A 294 -33.65 -23.50 -18.35
C SER A 294 -32.35 -23.05 -19.04
N ARG A 295 -31.20 -23.52 -18.54
CA ARG A 295 -29.88 -23.18 -19.09
C ARG A 295 -29.76 -23.55 -20.57
N ILE A 296 -30.38 -24.65 -20.99
CA ILE A 296 -30.39 -25.10 -22.39
C ILE A 296 -31.20 -24.15 -23.27
N VAL A 297 -32.39 -23.74 -22.81
CA VAL A 297 -33.23 -22.77 -23.55
C VAL A 297 -32.51 -21.43 -23.70
N PHE A 298 -31.83 -20.97 -22.65
CA PHE A 298 -31.05 -19.74 -22.69
C PHE A 298 -29.84 -19.83 -23.64
N ALA A 299 -29.12 -20.95 -23.65
CA ALA A 299 -28.02 -21.16 -24.58
C ALA A 299 -28.52 -21.21 -26.04
N MET A 300 -29.64 -21.89 -26.31
CA MET A 300 -30.26 -21.91 -27.63
C MET A 300 -30.67 -20.50 -28.07
N TYR A 301 -31.24 -19.70 -27.18
CA TYR A 301 -31.53 -18.29 -27.44
C TYR A 301 -30.28 -17.49 -27.80
N ARG A 302 -29.19 -17.61 -27.02
CA ARG A 302 -27.92 -16.90 -27.28
C ARG A 302 -27.32 -17.27 -28.62
N VAL A 303 -27.29 -18.56 -28.95
CA VAL A 303 -26.77 -19.06 -30.24
C VAL A 303 -27.66 -18.61 -31.40
N SER A 304 -28.98 -18.70 -31.26
CA SER A 304 -29.92 -18.29 -32.31
C SER A 304 -29.83 -16.78 -32.59
N LEU A 305 -29.69 -15.96 -31.54
CA LEU A 305 -29.54 -14.52 -31.68
C LEU A 305 -28.20 -14.13 -32.29
N ALA A 306 -27.11 -14.80 -31.90
CA ALA A 306 -25.79 -14.61 -32.53
C ALA A 306 -25.81 -14.99 -34.02
N PHE A 307 -26.47 -16.10 -34.37
CA PHE A 307 -26.60 -16.54 -35.76
C PHE A 307 -27.48 -15.58 -36.58
N TYR A 308 -28.64 -15.19 -36.04
CA TYR A 308 -29.55 -14.25 -36.69
C TYR A 308 -28.85 -12.92 -37.01
N THR A 309 -28.25 -12.29 -35.99
CA THR A 309 -27.58 -10.99 -36.17
C THR A 309 -26.38 -11.06 -37.11
N MET A 310 -25.61 -12.16 -37.09
CA MET A 310 -24.54 -12.40 -38.05
C MET A 310 -25.06 -12.58 -39.48
N ALA A 311 -26.12 -13.36 -39.68
CA ALA A 311 -26.72 -13.57 -40.99
C ALA A 311 -27.26 -12.25 -41.57
N CYS A 312 -27.92 -11.42 -40.76
CA CYS A 312 -28.42 -10.11 -41.19
C CYS A 312 -27.29 -9.12 -41.51
N LEU A 313 -26.18 -9.14 -40.76
CA LEU A 313 -25.01 -8.32 -41.10
C LEU A 313 -24.37 -8.77 -42.42
N LEU A 314 -24.25 -10.08 -42.64
CA LEU A 314 -23.70 -10.63 -43.88
C LEU A 314 -24.59 -10.30 -45.09
N ASP A 315 -25.89 -10.50 -44.96
CA ASP A 315 -26.87 -10.18 -45.99
C ASP A 315 -26.82 -8.69 -46.37
N TYR A 316 -26.79 -7.81 -45.36
CA TYR A 316 -26.64 -6.37 -45.61
C TYR A 316 -25.34 -6.00 -46.32
N VAL A 317 -24.20 -6.59 -45.92
CA VAL A 317 -22.92 -6.37 -46.60
C VAL A 317 -22.98 -6.85 -48.06
N ILE A 318 -23.65 -7.98 -48.32
CA ILE A 318 -23.83 -8.53 -49.68
C ILE A 318 -24.72 -7.61 -50.53
N VAL A 319 -25.87 -7.18 -50.00
CA VAL A 319 -26.80 -6.27 -50.69
C VAL A 319 -26.14 -4.93 -51.00
N MET A 320 -25.38 -4.38 -50.05
CA MET A 320 -24.62 -3.14 -50.25
C MET A 320 -23.51 -3.32 -51.30
N SER A 321 -22.85 -4.48 -51.33
CA SER A 321 -21.80 -4.79 -52.32
C SER A 321 -22.31 -4.94 -53.75
N HIS A 322 -23.57 -5.35 -53.95
CA HIS A 322 -24.17 -5.53 -55.28
C HIS A 322 -24.84 -4.26 -55.82
N GLY A 323 -24.79 -3.14 -55.09
CA GLY A 323 -25.34 -1.85 -55.53
C GLY A 323 -26.87 -1.87 -55.74
N SER A 324 -27.56 -2.83 -55.13
CA SER A 324 -28.99 -3.09 -55.38
C SER A 324 -29.93 -2.32 -54.45
N SER A 325 -29.39 -1.51 -53.53
CA SER A 325 -30.15 -0.68 -52.60
C SER A 325 -29.89 0.81 -52.87
N PRO A 326 -30.90 1.70 -52.81
CA PRO A 326 -30.72 3.16 -52.92
C PRO A 326 -29.71 3.74 -51.91
N VAL A 327 -29.42 3.00 -50.84
CA VAL A 327 -28.52 3.37 -49.73
C VAL A 327 -27.04 3.06 -50.04
N SER A 328 -26.74 2.23 -51.06
CA SER A 328 -25.40 1.69 -51.33
C SER A 328 -24.34 2.75 -51.66
N HIS A 329 -24.75 3.95 -52.06
CA HIS A 329 -23.84 5.04 -52.44
C HIS A 329 -23.64 6.10 -51.33
N ASN A 330 -24.25 5.94 -50.15
CA ASN A 330 -24.19 6.94 -49.08
C ASN A 330 -23.29 6.52 -47.91
N ILE A 331 -22.11 7.14 -47.82
CA ILE A 331 -21.14 7.00 -46.71
C ILE A 331 -21.79 7.18 -45.33
N MET A 332 -22.82 8.01 -45.23
CA MET A 332 -23.49 8.28 -43.96
C MET A 332 -24.25 7.07 -43.40
N ALA A 333 -24.72 6.15 -44.25
CA ALA A 333 -25.32 4.89 -43.81
C ALA A 333 -24.27 3.87 -43.31
N TYR A 334 -23.06 3.90 -43.87
CA TYR A 334 -21.93 3.14 -43.32
C TYR A 334 -21.54 3.65 -41.92
N MET A 335 -21.63 4.96 -41.69
CA MET A 335 -21.40 5.59 -40.38
C MET A 335 -22.47 5.28 -39.33
N THR A 336 -23.59 4.68 -39.69
CA THR A 336 -24.60 4.20 -38.72
C THR A 336 -24.58 2.68 -38.52
N THR A 337 -23.86 1.94 -39.36
CA THR A 337 -23.80 0.46 -39.31
C THR A 337 -22.90 -0.06 -38.17
N TRP A 338 -21.91 0.70 -37.72
CA TRP A 338 -20.92 0.25 -36.73
C TRP A 338 -21.51 -0.21 -35.39
N THR A 339 -22.62 0.41 -34.95
CA THR A 339 -23.30 0.00 -33.71
C THR A 339 -23.87 -1.41 -33.83
N TYR A 340 -24.42 -1.77 -34.99
CA TYR A 340 -24.91 -3.11 -35.28
C TYR A 340 -23.75 -4.12 -35.36
N SER A 341 -22.61 -3.75 -35.97
CA SER A 341 -21.41 -4.60 -36.00
C SER A 341 -20.87 -4.92 -34.60
N LEU A 342 -20.84 -3.93 -33.71
CA LEU A 342 -20.47 -4.15 -32.31
C LEU A 342 -21.53 -4.98 -31.55
N LEU A 343 -22.82 -4.83 -31.87
CA LEU A 343 -23.88 -5.67 -31.31
C LEU A 343 -23.71 -7.14 -31.72
N VAL A 344 -23.40 -7.40 -32.99
CA VAL A 344 -23.10 -8.74 -33.52
C VAL A 344 -21.89 -9.33 -32.80
N LEU A 345 -20.82 -8.55 -32.62
CA LEU A 345 -19.65 -8.96 -31.85
C LEU A 345 -20.03 -9.35 -30.41
N HIS A 346 -20.83 -8.52 -29.74
CA HIS A 346 -21.29 -8.81 -28.38
C HIS A 346 -22.07 -10.13 -28.30
N PHE A 347 -23.04 -10.36 -29.19
CA PHE A 347 -23.86 -11.59 -29.14
C PHE A 347 -23.06 -12.85 -29.46
N ASN A 348 -22.11 -12.77 -30.40
CA ASN A 348 -21.20 -13.88 -30.68
C ASN A 348 -20.33 -14.21 -29.45
N MET A 349 -19.76 -13.18 -28.80
CA MET A 349 -19.03 -13.37 -27.55
C MET A 349 -19.91 -13.96 -26.45
N ALA A 350 -21.12 -13.46 -26.26
CA ALA A 350 -22.05 -13.93 -25.24
C ALA A 350 -22.46 -15.41 -25.45
N ALA A 351 -22.66 -15.82 -26.70
CA ALA A 351 -22.93 -17.22 -27.07
C ALA A 351 -21.72 -18.13 -26.76
N VAL A 352 -20.51 -17.71 -27.14
CA VAL A 352 -19.27 -18.46 -26.86
C VAL A 352 -19.04 -18.60 -25.36
N ILE A 353 -19.19 -17.51 -24.60
CA ILE A 353 -19.04 -17.51 -23.12
C ILE A 353 -20.05 -18.49 -22.49
N THR A 354 -21.31 -18.44 -22.92
CA THR A 354 -22.36 -19.32 -22.39
C THR A 354 -22.04 -20.79 -22.65
N LEU A 355 -21.68 -21.15 -23.89
CA LEU A 355 -21.33 -22.52 -24.26
C LEU A 355 -20.06 -23.01 -23.55
N PHE A 356 -19.04 -22.16 -23.45
CA PHE A 356 -17.78 -22.47 -22.77
C PHE A 356 -18.00 -22.74 -21.28
N CYS A 357 -18.78 -21.91 -20.59
CA CYS A 357 -19.11 -22.10 -19.18
C CYS A 357 -19.94 -23.39 -18.97
N MET A 358 -20.94 -23.67 -19.82
CA MET A 358 -21.71 -24.90 -19.76
C MET A 358 -20.87 -26.17 -20.01
N TRP A 359 -19.92 -26.09 -20.95
CA TRP A 359 -19.00 -27.18 -21.23
C TRP A 359 -18.03 -27.44 -20.07
N LYS A 360 -17.50 -26.37 -19.47
CA LYS A 360 -16.60 -26.44 -18.30
C LYS A 360 -17.30 -27.07 -17.09
N GLU A 361 -18.57 -26.72 -16.86
CA GLU A 361 -19.36 -27.25 -15.75
C GLU A 361 -19.67 -28.75 -15.92
N LYS A 362 -20.03 -29.19 -17.14
CA LYS A 362 -20.24 -30.62 -17.45
C LYS A 362 -19.00 -31.50 -17.21
N ARG A 363 -17.80 -30.94 -17.34
CA ARG A 363 -16.53 -31.63 -17.08
C ARG A 363 -16.12 -31.66 -15.60
N GLY A 364 -16.94 -31.14 -14.69
CA GLY A 364 -16.74 -31.30 -13.24
C GLY A 364 -15.57 -30.51 -12.64
N THR A 365 -15.02 -29.52 -13.35
CA THR A 365 -13.80 -28.80 -12.93
C THR A 365 -13.99 -27.82 -11.75
N ASN A 366 -15.19 -27.76 -11.16
CA ASN A 366 -15.54 -26.87 -10.03
C ASN A 366 -16.09 -27.61 -8.79
N ARG A 367 -15.95 -28.94 -8.67
CA ARG A 367 -16.47 -29.69 -7.48
C ARG A 367 -15.63 -29.59 -6.20
N VAL A 368 -14.59 -28.76 -6.15
CA VAL A 368 -13.82 -28.55 -4.92
C VAL A 368 -14.23 -27.19 -4.34
N ILE A 369 -14.94 -27.24 -3.21
CA ILE A 369 -15.46 -26.15 -2.37
C ILE A 369 -16.93 -25.88 -2.62
N ASP A 370 -17.75 -26.73 -2.00
CA ASP A 370 -18.96 -26.32 -1.31
C ASP A 370 -19.38 -27.52 -0.45
N THR A 371 -18.99 -27.53 0.83
CA THR A 371 -19.64 -28.29 1.92
C THR A 371 -18.87 -28.10 3.24
N VAL A 372 -19.03 -26.94 3.89
CA VAL A 372 -19.02 -26.89 5.35
C VAL A 372 -20.15 -25.95 5.77
N LYS A 373 -21.19 -26.52 6.40
CA LYS A 373 -22.29 -25.77 6.99
C LYS A 373 -21.75 -24.92 8.16
N PRO A 374 -22.22 -23.66 8.35
CA PRO A 374 -21.78 -22.85 9.47
C PRO A 374 -22.41 -23.38 10.77
N THR A 375 -21.59 -24.02 11.60
CA THR A 375 -21.94 -24.30 12.99
C THR A 375 -21.80 -23.01 13.79
N SER A 376 -22.84 -22.67 14.54
CA SER A 376 -23.02 -21.48 15.38
C SER A 376 -21.79 -21.11 16.23
N ILE A 377 -21.21 -19.93 16.01
CA ILE A 377 -20.21 -19.34 16.91
C ILE A 377 -20.93 -18.63 18.06
N ARG A 378 -20.57 -19.08 19.26
CA ARG A 378 -21.04 -18.64 20.57
C ARG A 378 -20.51 -17.23 20.87
N ARG A 379 -21.40 -16.32 21.25
CA ARG A 379 -21.13 -14.92 21.62
C ARG A 379 -20.23 -14.89 22.88
N LEU A 380 -19.01 -14.36 22.77
CA LEU A 380 -18.12 -14.09 23.90
C LEU A 380 -18.33 -12.62 24.33
N THR A 381 -18.96 -12.42 25.48
CA THR A 381 -19.10 -11.12 26.16
C THR A 381 -17.81 -10.79 26.91
N LEU A 382 -17.23 -9.61 26.67
CA LEU A 382 -16.17 -9.06 27.53
C LEU A 382 -16.77 -8.55 28.86
N PRO A 383 -16.04 -8.66 29.99
CA PRO A 383 -16.49 -8.12 31.27
C PRO A 383 -16.31 -6.61 31.31
N SER A 384 -17.37 -5.92 31.71
CA SER A 384 -17.42 -4.52 32.07
C SER A 384 -16.83 -4.28 33.46
N GLY A 385 -15.80 -3.43 33.55
CA GLY A 385 -15.37 -2.83 34.81
C GLY A 385 -13.86 -2.72 34.94
N LEU A 386 -13.33 -1.51 34.70
CA LEU A 386 -12.10 -0.96 35.29
C LEU A 386 -11.95 0.51 34.86
N TYR A 387 -12.98 1.32 35.17
CA TYR A 387 -12.80 2.76 35.33
C TYR A 387 -12.95 3.03 36.82
N ASP A 388 -11.83 3.26 37.49
CA ASP A 388 -11.85 4.05 38.72
C ASP A 388 -10.83 5.18 38.62
N GLN A 389 -11.36 6.39 38.71
CA GLN A 389 -10.69 7.67 38.59
C GLN A 389 -10.42 8.12 40.03
N LYS A 390 -9.19 8.01 40.54
CA LYS A 390 -8.69 8.77 41.71
C LYS A 390 -7.23 8.47 42.02
N SER A 391 -6.34 9.23 41.38
CA SER A 391 -5.15 9.85 42.00
C SER A 391 -4.28 10.40 40.87
N PHE A 392 -4.40 11.70 40.63
CA PHE A 392 -3.50 12.45 39.78
C PHE A 392 -2.19 12.64 40.57
N ASN A 393 -1.08 12.06 40.09
CA ASN A 393 0.26 12.31 40.62
C ASN A 393 1.22 12.52 39.43
N PRO A 394 1.82 13.71 39.25
CA PRO A 394 2.58 14.02 38.04
C PRO A 394 3.99 13.37 37.95
N ASP A 395 4.43 12.63 38.96
CA ASP A 395 5.84 12.20 39.09
C ASP A 395 6.13 10.72 38.75
N ILE A 396 5.23 10.02 38.06
CA ILE A 396 5.42 8.59 37.71
C ILE A 396 5.57 8.42 36.18
N TYR A 397 6.70 8.88 35.63
CA TYR A 397 7.19 8.49 34.30
C TYR A 397 8.61 7.91 34.36
N PHE A 398 8.88 7.05 35.35
CA PHE A 398 10.05 6.17 35.35
C PHE A 398 9.66 4.82 35.94
N HIS A 399 8.93 4.01 35.17
CA HIS A 399 9.06 2.55 35.14
C HIS A 399 8.06 1.96 34.13
N GLY A 400 8.45 1.95 32.85
CA GLY A 400 7.84 1.05 31.88
C GLY A 400 8.40 -0.36 32.11
N LYS A 401 7.59 -1.25 32.69
CA LYS A 401 7.83 -2.68 32.61
C LYS A 401 7.06 -3.20 31.39
N SER A 402 7.84 -3.65 30.40
CA SER A 402 7.57 -4.71 29.42
C SER A 402 6.18 -5.37 29.48
N GLU A 403 5.32 -5.05 28.51
CA GLU A 403 4.25 -5.95 28.02
C GLU A 403 4.16 -5.99 26.48
N LEU A 404 5.05 -5.31 25.75
CA LEU A 404 5.06 -5.32 24.27
C LEU A 404 5.99 -6.39 23.67
N GLU A 405 6.69 -7.18 24.49
CA GLU A 405 7.72 -8.15 24.02
C GLU A 405 7.31 -9.63 24.19
N ALA A 406 6.11 -9.93 24.71
CA ALA A 406 5.67 -11.30 24.94
C ALA A 406 4.46 -11.66 24.06
N GLY A 407 4.74 -12.25 22.90
CA GLY A 407 3.77 -13.10 22.19
C GLY A 407 3.28 -12.58 20.85
N PHE A 408 4.11 -12.68 19.81
CA PHE A 408 3.59 -12.75 18.45
C PHE A 408 4.52 -13.55 17.53
N GLN A 409 4.49 -14.87 17.68
CA GLN A 409 4.82 -15.78 16.58
C GLN A 409 3.51 -16.10 15.87
N VAL A 410 3.29 -15.54 14.68
CA VAL A 410 2.15 -15.94 13.84
C VAL A 410 2.63 -16.89 12.75
N ASP A 411 2.10 -18.10 12.86
CA ASP A 411 2.24 -19.22 11.95
C ASP A 411 1.70 -18.86 10.56
N MET A 412 2.57 -19.00 9.55
CA MET A 412 2.40 -18.48 8.19
C MET A 412 1.52 -19.38 7.29
N LYS A 413 0.67 -20.24 7.87
CA LYS A 413 -0.15 -21.21 7.11
C LYS A 413 -1.57 -21.34 7.65
N ALA A 414 -2.40 -20.32 7.43
CA ALA A 414 -3.85 -20.46 7.53
C ALA A 414 -4.51 -20.06 6.20
N ASN A 415 -5.11 -21.06 5.55
CA ASN A 415 -5.76 -20.99 4.25
C ASN A 415 -6.73 -19.82 4.11
N PHE A 416 -6.37 -18.85 3.26
CA PHE A 416 -7.18 -17.70 2.92
C PHE A 416 -7.88 -17.97 1.57
N ARG A 417 -9.21 -18.02 1.54
CA ARG A 417 -9.97 -17.93 0.30
C ARG A 417 -10.84 -16.68 0.33
N VAL A 418 -10.31 -15.65 -0.31
CA VAL A 418 -11.03 -14.45 -0.73
C VAL A 418 -12.02 -14.88 -1.83
N GLU A 419 -13.25 -14.38 -1.83
CA GLU A 419 -14.08 -14.39 -3.04
C GLU A 419 -13.52 -13.36 -4.03
N ALA A 420 -12.44 -13.76 -4.69
CA ALA A 420 -11.82 -13.02 -5.77
C ALA A 420 -12.84 -12.82 -6.91
N ASP A 421 -12.76 -11.68 -7.59
CA ASP A 421 -13.46 -11.42 -8.84
C ASP A 421 -13.30 -12.62 -9.79
N ARG A 422 -14.40 -13.34 -10.00
CA ARG A 422 -14.43 -14.56 -10.82
C ARG A 422 -14.58 -14.23 -12.31
N SER A 423 -14.75 -12.96 -12.68
CA SER A 423 -14.95 -12.55 -14.06
C SER A 423 -13.63 -12.55 -14.83
N THR A 424 -13.63 -13.22 -15.97
CA THR A 424 -12.44 -13.33 -16.83
C THR A 424 -12.33 -12.13 -17.77
N TRP A 425 -11.13 -11.90 -18.33
CA TRP A 425 -10.89 -10.81 -19.28
C TRP A 425 -11.87 -10.80 -20.47
N TYR A 426 -12.29 -11.97 -20.95
CA TYR A 426 -13.22 -12.07 -22.08
C TYR A 426 -14.67 -11.72 -21.69
N MET A 427 -15.08 -11.95 -20.44
CA MET A 427 -16.37 -11.49 -19.90
C MET A 427 -16.37 -9.97 -19.81
N LYS A 428 -15.27 -9.40 -19.30
CA LYS A 428 -15.05 -7.95 -19.19
C LYS A 428 -15.09 -7.29 -20.57
N LEU A 429 -14.41 -7.86 -21.58
CA LEU A 429 -14.45 -7.38 -22.95
C LEU A 429 -15.87 -7.45 -23.56
N SER A 430 -16.60 -8.55 -23.35
CA SER A 430 -18.01 -8.67 -23.81
C SER A 430 -18.90 -7.58 -23.20
N TRP A 431 -18.66 -7.23 -21.93
CA TRP A 431 -19.38 -6.15 -21.24
C TRP A 431 -19.00 -4.77 -21.78
N LEU A 432 -17.72 -4.49 -22.06
CA LEU A 432 -17.28 -3.24 -22.67
C LEU A 432 -18.00 -2.99 -24.00
N VAL A 433 -17.99 -4.00 -24.87
CA VAL A 433 -18.63 -3.91 -26.20
C VAL A 433 -20.12 -3.62 -26.04
N PHE A 434 -20.81 -4.29 -25.12
CA PHE A 434 -22.22 -4.01 -24.84
C PHE A 434 -22.45 -2.59 -24.34
N SER A 435 -21.65 -2.10 -23.39
CA SER A 435 -21.79 -0.76 -22.82
C SER A 435 -21.62 0.34 -23.88
N VAL A 436 -20.70 0.15 -24.83
CA VAL A 436 -20.55 1.06 -25.97
C VAL A 436 -21.80 1.04 -26.84
N VAL A 437 -22.27 -0.16 -27.24
CA VAL A 437 -23.48 -0.30 -28.08
C VAL A 437 -24.72 0.26 -27.39
N PHE A 438 -24.87 0.02 -26.09
CA PHE A 438 -26.01 0.46 -25.30
C PHE A 438 -26.20 1.98 -25.36
N ASN A 439 -25.12 2.75 -25.19
CA ASN A 439 -25.18 4.21 -25.22
C ASN A 439 -25.48 4.77 -26.61
N TRP A 440 -25.05 4.08 -27.67
CA TRP A 440 -25.10 4.62 -29.03
C TRP A 440 -26.25 4.09 -29.89
N ALA A 441 -26.81 2.91 -29.57
CA ALA A 441 -27.86 2.29 -30.41
C ALA A 441 -29.09 3.19 -30.59
N ILE A 442 -29.60 3.78 -29.49
CA ILE A 442 -30.76 4.67 -29.54
C ILE A 442 -30.46 5.93 -30.36
N ILE A 443 -29.27 6.52 -30.14
CA ILE A 443 -28.82 7.73 -30.86
C ILE A 443 -28.74 7.44 -32.36
N VAL A 444 -28.14 6.31 -32.73
CA VAL A 444 -27.99 5.91 -34.14
C VAL A 444 -29.34 5.61 -34.78
N THR A 445 -30.27 4.97 -34.08
CA THR A 445 -31.65 4.78 -34.57
C THR A 445 -32.32 6.12 -34.87
N LEU A 446 -32.21 7.09 -33.95
CA LEU A 446 -32.81 8.42 -34.12
C LEU A 446 -32.19 9.20 -35.27
N ILE A 447 -30.86 9.18 -35.39
CA ILE A 447 -30.14 9.85 -36.50
C ILE A 447 -30.53 9.22 -37.83
N PHE A 448 -30.57 7.88 -37.92
CA PHE A 448 -30.90 7.19 -39.16
C PHE A 448 -32.31 7.53 -39.61
N PHE A 449 -33.34 7.32 -38.78
CA PHE A 449 -34.73 7.57 -39.19
C PHE A 449 -35.12 9.05 -39.23
N GLY A 450 -34.48 9.90 -38.41
CA GLY A 450 -34.81 11.31 -38.29
C GLY A 450 -34.08 12.22 -39.29
N ALA A 451 -32.85 11.88 -39.67
CA ALA A 451 -32.01 12.74 -40.50
C ALA A 451 -31.59 12.10 -41.83
N ILE A 452 -31.27 10.80 -41.84
CA ILE A 452 -30.71 10.14 -43.03
C ILE A 452 -31.82 9.58 -43.93
N TYR A 453 -32.77 8.84 -43.35
CA TYR A 453 -33.85 8.18 -44.07
C TYR A 453 -34.77 9.13 -44.86
N PRO A 454 -35.18 10.30 -44.33
CA PRO A 454 -35.98 11.25 -45.11
C PRO A 454 -35.26 11.77 -46.36
N GLY A 455 -33.92 11.85 -46.33
CA GLY A 455 -33.12 12.24 -47.49
C GLY A 455 -33.10 11.18 -48.61
N PHE A 456 -33.34 9.91 -48.29
CA PHE A 456 -33.50 8.85 -49.29
C PHE A 456 -34.88 8.90 -49.96
N ILE A 457 -35.93 9.22 -49.19
CA ILE A 457 -37.31 9.27 -49.68
C ILE A 457 -37.51 10.38 -50.73
N GLN A 458 -36.81 11.50 -50.60
CA GLN A 458 -36.98 12.64 -51.51
C GLN A 458 -36.57 12.35 -52.96
N ASN A 459 -35.77 11.30 -53.20
CA ASN A 459 -35.19 11.00 -54.51
C ASN A 459 -35.86 9.81 -55.23
N GLU A 460 -36.85 9.15 -54.62
CA GLU A 460 -37.48 7.93 -55.14
C GLU A 460 -39.02 8.09 -55.27
N PRO A 461 -39.63 7.67 -56.40
CA PRO A 461 -41.06 7.85 -56.66
C PRO A 461 -41.97 6.95 -55.80
N CYS A 462 -41.43 5.89 -55.19
CA CYS A 462 -42.13 5.00 -54.26
C CYS A 462 -41.17 4.58 -53.13
N PRO A 463 -41.09 5.33 -52.02
CA PRO A 463 -40.19 5.01 -50.92
C PRO A 463 -40.68 3.77 -50.16
N VAL A 464 -39.93 2.67 -50.25
CA VAL A 464 -40.15 1.48 -49.43
C VAL A 464 -38.95 1.32 -48.50
N ILE A 465 -39.19 1.28 -47.19
CA ILE A 465 -38.14 0.93 -46.23
C ILE A 465 -37.78 -0.54 -46.46
N SER A 466 -36.51 -0.80 -46.76
CA SER A 466 -36.01 -2.17 -46.86
C SER A 466 -36.08 -2.87 -45.50
N PHE A 467 -36.33 -4.18 -45.49
CA PHE A 467 -36.35 -4.92 -44.22
C PHE A 467 -34.98 -4.88 -43.53
N GLU A 468 -33.92 -4.80 -44.33
CA GLU A 468 -32.53 -4.71 -43.94
C GLU A 468 -32.26 -3.42 -43.14
N ASP A 469 -32.77 -2.28 -43.62
CA ASP A 469 -32.64 -0.99 -42.93
C ASP A 469 -33.39 -0.97 -41.59
N ILE A 470 -34.59 -1.57 -41.55
CA ILE A 470 -35.35 -1.73 -40.29
C ILE A 470 -34.56 -2.60 -39.32
N ASN A 471 -33.98 -3.69 -39.80
CA ASN A 471 -33.27 -4.64 -38.96
C ASN A 471 -31.99 -4.06 -38.37
N ILE A 472 -31.20 -3.34 -39.17
CA ILE A 472 -29.93 -2.75 -38.71
C ILE A 472 -30.14 -1.50 -37.86
N HIS A 473 -31.11 -0.67 -38.21
CA HIS A 473 -31.25 0.63 -37.57
C HIS A 473 -32.37 0.69 -36.53
N ALA A 474 -33.45 -0.08 -36.65
CA ALA A 474 -34.52 -0.12 -35.64
C ALA A 474 -34.36 -1.29 -34.66
N LEU A 475 -34.14 -2.53 -35.16
CA LEU A 475 -34.04 -3.70 -34.29
C LEU A 475 -32.78 -3.70 -33.41
N ASN A 476 -31.72 -2.99 -33.79
CA ASN A 476 -30.54 -2.74 -32.94
C ASN A 476 -30.92 -2.21 -31.55
N THR A 477 -31.77 -1.17 -31.50
CA THR A 477 -32.26 -0.60 -30.24
C THR A 477 -33.14 -1.58 -29.47
N VAL A 478 -33.98 -2.35 -30.18
CA VAL A 478 -34.84 -3.38 -29.55
C VAL A 478 -33.98 -4.46 -28.89
N PHE A 479 -32.94 -4.96 -29.57
CA PHE A 479 -32.03 -5.98 -29.04
C PHE A 479 -31.26 -5.49 -27.83
N VAL A 480 -30.80 -4.24 -27.84
CA VAL A 480 -30.14 -3.60 -26.70
C VAL A 480 -31.07 -3.51 -25.49
N ILE A 481 -32.32 -3.11 -25.69
CA ILE A 481 -33.32 -3.02 -24.61
C ILE A 481 -33.67 -4.40 -24.05
N LEU A 482 -33.80 -5.42 -24.91
CA LEU A 482 -34.02 -6.80 -24.47
C LEU A 482 -32.87 -7.33 -23.60
N GLU A 483 -31.64 -6.92 -23.91
CA GLU A 483 -30.45 -7.25 -23.14
C GLU A 483 -30.30 -6.38 -21.87
N LEU A 484 -30.88 -5.16 -21.82
CA LEU A 484 -30.80 -4.26 -20.66
C LEU A 484 -31.45 -4.83 -19.39
N LYS A 485 -32.47 -5.67 -19.54
CA LYS A 485 -33.13 -6.36 -18.40
C LYS A 485 -32.14 -7.21 -17.59
N ARG A 486 -30.95 -7.50 -18.15
CA ARG A 486 -29.79 -8.12 -17.51
C ARG A 486 -29.11 -7.26 -16.44
N GLN A 487 -29.10 -5.94 -16.59
CA GLN A 487 -28.32 -5.05 -15.71
C GLN A 487 -29.14 -4.51 -14.53
N LEU A 488 -30.40 -4.13 -14.75
CA LEU A 488 -31.26 -3.54 -13.70
C LEU A 488 -31.69 -4.52 -12.60
N LEU A 489 -31.72 -5.83 -12.88
CA LEU A 489 -32.07 -6.87 -11.89
C LEU A 489 -30.94 -7.21 -10.91
N PHE A 490 -29.73 -6.68 -11.11
CA PHE A 490 -28.54 -7.03 -10.34
C PHE A 490 -27.74 -5.83 -9.82
N ILE A 491 -28.20 -4.60 -10.05
CA ILE A 491 -27.78 -3.47 -9.23
C ILE A 491 -28.38 -3.73 -7.84
N PRO A 492 -27.57 -3.76 -6.77
CA PRO A 492 -28.15 -3.76 -5.44
C PRO A 492 -28.96 -2.47 -5.33
N THR A 493 -30.28 -2.60 -5.26
CA THR A 493 -31.12 -1.54 -4.74
C THR A 493 -30.66 -1.32 -3.30
N THR A 494 -29.77 -0.36 -3.09
CA THR A 494 -29.49 0.16 -1.77
C THR A 494 -30.79 0.74 -1.22
N PRO A 495 -31.19 0.41 0.03
CA PRO A 495 -32.14 1.24 0.75
C PRO A 495 -31.58 2.66 0.97
#